data_AF-A0A962VFY7-F1
#
_entry.id   AF-A0A962VFY7-F1
#
_cell.length_a   1.000
_cell.length_b   1.000
_cell.length_c   1.000
_cell.angle_alpha   90.00
_cell.angle_beta   90.00
_cell.angle_gamma   90.00
#
_symmetry.space_group_name_H-M   'P 1'
#
loop_
_entity.id
_entity.type
_entity.pdbx_description
1 polymer ?
#
loop_
_entity_poly.entity_id
_entity_poly.type
_entity_poly.pdbx_seq_one_letter_code
_entity_poly.pdbx_strand_id
1 'polypeptide(L)'
;SEIALGQGVIGIAAQERTPIRIIHMAQDSVYSRAVQLSMQKSNPCWNLETKIPFPGLAEPSSQLAVPIVFDDRLLGVLYVESEQELRFTYEDEDALLILAQQLAAYLHITLQKKRLIEPATTSIPLAAHANEQPVPIRYYPADSSVFIDNEYLIKGVAGAILWKLLRDFDASKRTNFSNRELRMDPSIRLPDLSDNLESRLILLQRRLAERCSFLRIEKSGRGRFCLSVDRPICLQTSPDITAT
;
A
#
# COMPACT_ATOMS: atom_id res chain seq x y z
N SER A 1 4.72 3.31 5.83
CA SER A 1 6.18 3.33 5.57
C SER A 1 6.65 1.90 5.44
N GLU A 2 7.53 1.59 4.49
CA GLU A 2 7.99 0.22 4.23
C GLU A 2 9.46 0.06 4.67
N ILE A 3 9.65 -0.59 5.81
CA ILE A 3 10.94 -0.95 6.41
C ILE A 3 11.23 -2.41 6.07
N ALA A 4 12.39 -2.70 5.50
CA ALA A 4 12.78 -4.08 5.18
C ALA A 4 13.07 -4.87 6.46
N LEU A 5 12.81 -6.18 6.46
CA LEU A 5 13.25 -7.06 7.53
C LEU A 5 14.77 -7.00 7.67
N GLY A 6 15.26 -7.04 8.91
CA GLY A 6 16.68 -6.87 9.25
C GLY A 6 17.21 -5.43 9.12
N GLN A 7 16.40 -4.47 8.66
CA GLN A 7 16.81 -3.08 8.52
C GLN A 7 16.32 -2.21 9.68
N GLY A 8 17.26 -1.63 10.43
CA GLY A 8 16.96 -0.77 11.57
C GLY A 8 16.29 -1.51 12.73
N VAL A 9 16.03 -0.79 13.82
CA VAL A 9 15.50 -1.39 15.06
C VAL A 9 14.18 -2.14 14.80
N ILE A 10 13.29 -1.55 14.01
CA ILE A 10 11.99 -2.16 13.65
C ILE A 10 12.17 -3.43 12.82
N GLY A 11 13.04 -3.40 11.79
CA GLY A 11 13.25 -4.53 10.89
C GLY A 11 13.96 -5.71 11.57
N ILE A 12 14.90 -5.43 12.47
CA ILE A 12 15.59 -6.49 13.23
C ILE A 12 14.63 -7.11 14.26
N ALA A 13 13.84 -6.30 14.98
CA ALA A 13 12.84 -6.81 15.92
C ALA A 13 11.80 -7.71 15.23
N ALA A 14 11.40 -7.32 14.01
CA ALA A 14 10.54 -8.12 13.15
C ALA A 14 11.18 -9.45 12.73
N GLN A 15 12.46 -9.43 12.33
CA GLN A 15 13.17 -10.62 11.85
C GLN A 15 13.43 -11.62 12.97
N GLU A 16 13.98 -11.16 14.09
CA GLU A 16 14.36 -12.00 15.22
C GLU A 16 13.16 -12.38 16.10
N ARG A 17 12.03 -11.68 15.95
CA ARG A 17 10.82 -11.84 16.77
C ARG A 17 11.07 -11.66 18.27
N THR A 18 12.07 -10.84 18.60
CA THR A 18 12.40 -10.43 19.96
C THR A 18 12.29 -8.92 20.12
N PRO A 19 11.92 -8.41 21.31
CA PRO A 19 12.02 -6.99 21.61
C PRO A 19 13.44 -6.46 21.40
N ILE A 20 13.56 -5.24 20.88
CA ILE A 20 14.84 -4.54 20.76
C ILE A 20 14.70 -3.18 21.41
N ARG A 21 15.58 -2.92 22.39
CA ARG A 21 15.62 -1.68 23.15
C ARG A 21 16.96 -0.98 22.96
N ILE A 22 16.91 0.23 22.42
CA ILE A 22 18.06 1.12 22.29
C ILE A 22 17.92 2.22 23.35
N ILE A 23 18.76 2.15 24.38
CA ILE A 23 18.71 3.10 25.50
C ILE A 23 19.52 4.38 25.25
N HIS A 24 20.48 4.34 24.32
CA HIS A 24 21.32 5.47 23.95
C HIS A 24 21.75 5.29 22.50
N MET A 25 21.53 6.28 21.64
CA MET A 25 22.05 6.28 20.27
C MET A 25 23.49 6.84 20.24
N ALA A 26 24.47 5.95 20.11
CA ALA A 26 25.83 6.38 19.78
C ALA A 26 25.86 7.04 18.39
N GLN A 27 26.79 8.00 18.19
CA GLN A 27 27.00 8.76 16.94
C GLN A 27 27.14 7.88 15.68
N ASP A 28 27.49 6.59 15.84
CA ASP A 28 27.54 5.57 14.78
C ASP A 28 26.19 5.33 14.07
N SER A 29 25.07 5.68 14.71
CA SER A 29 23.72 5.58 14.15
C SER A 29 23.49 6.62 13.04
N VAL A 30 24.06 7.81 13.20
CA VAL A 30 24.06 8.85 12.15
C VAL A 30 24.94 8.41 10.98
N TYR A 31 26.07 7.77 11.26
CA TYR A 31 26.96 7.23 10.24
C TYR A 31 26.29 6.10 9.44
N SER A 32 25.65 5.13 10.08
CA SER A 32 24.93 4.04 9.38
C SER A 32 23.76 4.55 8.52
N ARG A 33 23.02 5.57 8.99
CA ARG A 33 21.99 6.25 8.18
C ARG A 33 22.60 7.04 7.02
N ALA A 34 23.73 7.71 7.23
CA ALA A 34 24.47 8.40 6.17
C ALA A 34 25.06 7.43 5.14
N VAL A 35 25.57 6.27 5.57
CA VAL A 35 26.08 5.18 4.72
C VAL A 35 24.94 4.54 3.93
N GLN A 36 23.77 4.31 4.54
CA GLN A 36 22.58 3.83 3.82
C GLN A 36 22.06 4.84 2.79
N LEU A 37 22.02 6.14 3.15
CA LEU A 37 21.65 7.22 2.23
C LEU A 37 22.66 7.39 1.08
N SER A 38 23.95 7.14 1.32
CA SER A 38 24.99 7.21 0.29
C SER A 38 25.05 5.94 -0.57
N MET A 39 24.80 4.75 -0.02
CA MET A 39 24.64 3.52 -0.80
C MET A 39 23.38 3.55 -1.70
N GLN A 40 22.31 4.22 -1.27
CA GLN A 40 21.16 4.51 -2.13
C GLN A 40 21.50 5.50 -3.26
N LYS A 41 22.44 6.44 -3.04
CA LYS A 41 22.91 7.37 -4.09
C LYS A 41 23.84 6.70 -5.12
N SER A 42 24.56 5.64 -4.73
CA SER A 42 25.49 4.93 -5.63
C SER A 42 24.83 3.91 -6.56
N ASN A 43 23.54 3.61 -6.38
CA ASN A 43 22.71 2.88 -7.34
C ASN A 43 21.57 3.79 -7.84
N PRO A 44 21.86 4.74 -8.75
CA PRO A 44 20.93 5.80 -9.17
C PRO A 44 19.85 5.32 -10.17
N CYS A 45 19.58 4.01 -10.26
CA CYS A 45 18.55 3.47 -11.12
C CYS A 45 17.55 2.69 -10.27
N TRP A 46 16.37 3.28 -10.11
CA TRP A 46 15.16 2.71 -9.48
C TRP A 46 15.08 2.73 -7.95
N ASN A 47 14.68 3.88 -7.40
CA ASN A 47 13.91 3.93 -6.14
C ASN A 47 13.06 5.22 -6.12
N LEU A 48 12.08 5.29 -7.03
CA LEU A 48 11.02 6.31 -7.03
C LEU A 48 9.68 5.68 -6.66
N GLU A 49 9.68 4.72 -5.74
CA GLU A 49 8.60 4.67 -4.77
C GLU A 49 8.93 5.76 -3.78
N THR A 50 8.16 6.85 -3.78
CA THR A 50 8.17 7.80 -2.68
C THR A 50 7.73 7.05 -1.43
N LYS A 51 8.68 6.34 -0.81
CA LYS A 51 8.51 5.70 0.49
C LYS A 51 8.04 6.83 1.39
N ILE A 52 6.76 6.76 1.79
CA ILE A 52 6.24 7.64 2.82
C ILE A 52 7.21 7.48 3.99
N PRO A 53 7.98 8.52 4.33
CA PRO A 53 8.99 8.41 5.36
C PRO A 53 8.32 7.90 6.63
N PHE A 54 9.02 7.07 7.39
CA PHE A 54 8.48 6.59 8.65
C PHE A 54 8.17 7.83 9.51
N PRO A 55 6.92 8.03 9.93
CA PRO A 55 6.56 9.17 10.75
C PRO A 55 7.17 8.95 12.13
N GLY A 56 8.35 9.54 12.34
CA GLY A 56 9.07 9.45 13.60
C GLY A 56 9.93 10.69 13.83
N LEU A 57 10.53 10.76 15.01
CA LEU A 57 11.45 11.80 15.43
C LEU A 57 12.61 11.92 14.45
N ALA A 58 13.03 13.15 14.19
CA ALA A 58 14.21 13.40 13.37
C ALA A 58 15.47 12.84 14.05
N GLU A 59 15.55 13.00 15.38
CA GLU A 59 16.70 12.66 16.22
C GLU A 59 16.23 11.92 17.50
N PRO A 60 15.78 10.65 17.40
CA PRO A 60 15.45 9.86 18.57
C PRO A 60 16.72 9.48 19.34
N SER A 61 16.73 9.70 20.65
CA SER A 61 17.86 9.36 21.54
C SER A 61 17.71 7.98 22.17
N SER A 62 16.47 7.48 22.27
CA SER A 62 16.16 6.11 22.67
C SER A 62 14.94 5.57 21.93
N GLN A 63 14.88 4.25 21.76
CA GLN A 63 13.86 3.56 20.97
C GLN A 63 13.54 2.18 21.56
N LEU A 64 12.32 1.71 21.37
CA LEU A 64 11.89 0.37 21.75
C LEU A 64 10.95 -0.19 20.67
N ALA A 65 11.33 -1.33 20.11
CA ALA A 65 10.53 -2.08 19.14
C ALA A 65 10.13 -3.43 19.75
N VAL A 66 8.83 -3.71 19.77
CA VAL A 66 8.25 -4.94 20.30
C VAL A 66 7.45 -5.65 19.20
N PRO A 67 7.82 -6.88 18.81
CA PRO A 67 7.12 -7.59 17.76
C PRO A 67 5.73 -8.07 18.24
N ILE A 68 4.74 -7.96 17.36
CA ILE A 68 3.39 -8.48 17.56
C ILE A 68 3.34 -9.84 16.86
N VAL A 69 3.40 -10.92 17.63
CA VAL A 69 3.49 -12.30 17.13
C VAL A 69 2.30 -13.11 17.62
N PHE A 70 1.70 -13.91 16.73
CA PHE A 70 0.69 -14.90 17.07
C PHE A 70 1.04 -16.22 16.39
N ASP A 71 1.19 -17.30 17.15
CA ASP A 71 1.48 -18.66 16.64
C ASP A 71 2.67 -18.66 15.64
N ASP A 72 3.83 -18.15 16.11
CA ASP A 72 5.08 -17.95 15.35
C ASP A 72 5.01 -17.04 14.11
N ARG A 73 3.84 -16.46 13.84
CA ARG A 73 3.64 -15.52 12.75
C ARG A 73 3.75 -14.08 13.24
N LEU A 74 4.66 -13.33 12.62
CA LEU A 74 4.73 -11.89 12.79
C LEU A 74 3.51 -11.22 12.15
N LEU A 75 2.76 -10.48 12.95
CA LEU A 75 1.62 -9.66 12.52
C LEU A 75 2.01 -8.20 12.35
N GLY A 76 3.01 -7.71 13.09
CA GLY A 76 3.52 -6.35 13.02
C GLY A 76 4.58 -6.07 14.08
N VAL A 77 4.97 -4.81 14.22
CA VAL A 77 5.88 -4.34 15.28
C VAL A 77 5.28 -3.08 15.91
N LEU A 78 5.18 -3.06 17.23
CA LEU A 78 4.89 -1.87 18.02
C LEU A 78 6.21 -1.13 18.23
N TYR A 79 6.27 0.14 17.85
CA TYR A 79 7.49 0.94 17.92
C TYR A 79 7.21 2.25 18.64
N VAL A 80 8.08 2.58 19.59
CA VAL A 80 8.07 3.83 20.35
C VAL A 80 9.48 4.41 20.41
N GLU A 81 9.56 5.73 20.51
CA GLU A 81 10.81 6.47 20.52
C GLU A 81 10.72 7.71 21.42
N SER A 82 11.88 8.20 21.85
CA SER A 82 11.99 9.38 22.70
C SER A 82 13.25 10.18 22.37
N GLU A 83 13.17 11.50 22.49
CA GLU A 83 14.33 12.40 22.45
C GLU A 83 15.17 12.31 23.74
N GLN A 84 14.65 11.67 24.80
CA GLN A 84 15.38 11.43 26.04
C GLN A 84 16.17 10.13 25.96
N GLU A 85 17.43 10.18 26.38
CA GLU A 85 18.23 8.98 26.61
C GLU A 85 17.69 8.18 27.80
N LEU A 86 17.91 6.87 27.79
CA LEU A 86 17.54 5.93 28.85
C LEU A 86 16.03 5.94 29.22
N ARG A 87 15.16 6.47 28.34
CA ARG A 87 13.72 6.62 28.63
C ARG A 87 12.98 5.30 28.80
N PHE A 88 13.40 4.26 28.08
CA PHE A 88 12.73 2.96 28.08
C PHE A 88 13.41 1.98 29.04
N THR A 89 12.65 1.56 30.03
CA THR A 89 13.03 0.60 31.06
C THR A 89 12.56 -0.81 30.71
N TYR A 90 12.93 -1.80 31.53
CA TYR A 90 12.39 -3.16 31.41
C TYR A 90 10.89 -3.22 31.69
N GLU A 91 10.38 -2.36 32.58
CA GLU A 91 8.94 -2.29 32.86
C GLU A 91 8.15 -1.78 31.64
N ASP A 92 8.71 -0.82 30.90
CA ASP A 92 8.12 -0.35 29.63
C ASP A 92 8.11 -1.46 28.57
N GLU A 93 9.18 -2.25 28.50
CA GLU A 93 9.30 -3.41 27.61
C GLU A 93 8.27 -4.48 27.92
N ASP A 94 8.12 -4.87 29.19
CA ASP A 94 7.13 -5.83 29.64
C ASP A 94 5.69 -5.35 29.39
N ALA A 95 5.41 -4.08 29.68
CA ALA A 95 4.11 -3.48 29.42
C ALA A 95 3.76 -3.51 27.92
N LEU A 96 4.71 -3.14 27.06
CA LEU A 96 4.52 -3.18 25.61
C LEU A 96 4.43 -4.61 25.06
N LEU A 97 5.12 -5.58 25.68
CA LEU A 97 5.00 -6.99 25.34
C LEU A 97 3.59 -7.51 25.63
N ILE A 98 3.02 -7.19 26.79
CA ILE A 98 1.64 -7.56 27.16
C ILE A 98 0.66 -6.95 26.15
N LEU A 99 0.82 -5.67 25.82
CA LEU A 99 -0.01 -5.01 24.81
C LEU A 99 0.13 -5.67 23.43
N ALA A 100 1.36 -6.01 23.02
CA ALA A 100 1.61 -6.70 21.77
C ALA A 100 0.92 -8.06 21.71
N GLN A 101 0.92 -8.83 22.79
CA GLN A 101 0.22 -10.11 22.88
C GLN A 101 -1.31 -9.95 22.77
N GLN A 102 -1.90 -8.97 23.46
CA GLN A 102 -3.33 -8.69 23.36
C GLN A 102 -3.73 -8.24 21.94
N LEU A 103 -2.93 -7.36 21.34
CA LEU A 103 -3.10 -6.94 19.95
C LEU A 103 -3.00 -8.12 18.99
N ALA A 104 -2.05 -9.03 19.22
CA ALA A 104 -1.87 -10.20 18.39
C ALA A 104 -3.12 -11.10 18.40
N ALA A 105 -3.70 -11.37 19.56
CA ALA A 105 -4.94 -12.13 19.70
C ALA A 105 -6.12 -11.45 18.98
N TYR A 106 -6.29 -10.14 19.16
CA TYR A 106 -7.38 -9.39 18.52
C TYR A 106 -7.24 -9.33 16.99
N LEU A 107 -6.04 -9.05 16.50
CA LEU A 107 -5.73 -9.02 15.07
C LEU A 107 -5.93 -10.39 14.44
N HIS A 108 -5.52 -11.45 15.12
CA HIS A 108 -5.71 -12.81 14.66
C HIS A 108 -7.21 -13.12 14.44
N ILE A 109 -8.07 -12.84 15.42
CA ILE A 109 -9.52 -13.06 15.31
C ILE A 109 -10.12 -12.23 14.17
N THR A 110 -9.74 -10.96 14.06
CA THR A 110 -10.31 -10.05 13.06
C THR A 110 -9.87 -10.41 11.64
N LEU A 111 -8.60 -10.77 11.46
CA LEU A 111 -8.06 -11.23 10.18
C LEU A 111 -8.62 -12.60 9.77
N GLN A 112 -8.83 -13.51 10.73
CA GLN A 112 -9.53 -14.77 10.49
C GLN A 112 -10.99 -14.54 10.08
N LYS A 113 -11.72 -13.67 10.80
CA LYS A 113 -13.10 -13.32 10.46
C LYS A 113 -13.19 -12.71 9.06
N LYS A 114 -12.25 -11.82 8.70
CA LYS A 114 -12.14 -11.29 7.34
C LYS A 114 -11.87 -12.38 6.29
N ARG A 115 -11.06 -13.40 6.62
CA ARG A 115 -10.81 -14.58 5.78
C ARG A 115 -11.97 -15.54 5.67
N LEU A 116 -12.81 -15.67 6.70
CA LEU A 116 -14.05 -16.45 6.66
C LEU A 116 -15.18 -15.69 5.93
N ILE A 117 -15.07 -14.37 5.87
CA ILE A 117 -15.92 -13.50 5.05
C ILE A 117 -15.36 -13.36 3.62
N GLU A 118 -14.13 -13.80 3.34
CA GLU A 118 -13.72 -14.15 1.97
C GLU A 118 -14.48 -15.44 1.61
N PRO A 119 -15.45 -15.40 0.68
CA PRO A 119 -16.00 -16.64 0.21
C PRO A 119 -14.84 -17.41 -0.44
N ALA A 120 -14.66 -18.66 -0.02
CA ALA A 120 -14.13 -19.69 -0.89
C ALA A 120 -14.77 -19.47 -2.27
N THR A 121 -13.95 -19.55 -3.32
CA THR A 121 -14.34 -19.47 -4.73
C THR A 121 -15.39 -20.53 -5.04
N THR A 122 -16.61 -20.29 -4.59
CA THR A 122 -17.80 -21.01 -4.98
C THR A 122 -18.38 -20.10 -6.03
N SER A 123 -18.19 -20.49 -7.29
CA SER A 123 -19.04 -20.06 -8.37
C SER A 123 -20.49 -20.25 -7.94
N ILE A 124 -21.12 -19.20 -7.40
CA ILE A 124 -22.56 -19.16 -7.20
C ILE A 124 -23.15 -18.86 -8.59
N PRO A 125 -24.08 -19.68 -9.10
CA PRO A 125 -24.70 -19.45 -10.40
C PRO A 125 -25.49 -18.13 -10.41
N LEU A 126 -25.58 -17.53 -11.59
CA LEU A 126 -26.37 -16.36 -11.94
C LEU A 126 -27.65 -16.23 -11.10
N ALA A 127 -27.70 -15.21 -10.25
CA ALA A 127 -28.93 -14.57 -9.83
C ALA A 127 -28.75 -13.07 -9.97
N ALA A 128 -29.56 -12.50 -10.86
CA ALA A 128 -29.62 -11.10 -11.20
C ALA A 128 -29.78 -10.21 -9.97
N HIS A 129 -28.83 -9.30 -9.77
CA HIS A 129 -29.12 -8.04 -9.09
C HIS A 129 -28.86 -6.91 -10.07
N ALA A 130 -29.93 -6.58 -10.79
CA ALA A 130 -30.17 -5.29 -11.39
C ALA A 130 -30.14 -4.20 -10.30
N ASN A 131 -28.93 -3.82 -9.86
CA ASN A 131 -28.72 -2.52 -9.25
C ASN A 131 -28.16 -1.62 -10.35
N GLU A 132 -29.09 -1.08 -11.14
CA GLU A 132 -28.86 -0.12 -12.22
C GLU A 132 -28.34 1.24 -11.72
N GLN A 133 -28.22 1.42 -10.40
CA GLN A 133 -27.61 2.63 -9.85
C GLN A 133 -26.13 2.68 -10.20
N PRO A 134 -25.70 3.70 -10.96
CA PRO A 134 -24.33 3.82 -11.40
C PRO A 134 -23.42 4.14 -10.21
N VAL A 135 -22.32 3.41 -10.08
CA VAL A 135 -21.37 3.60 -8.99
C VAL A 135 -20.53 4.86 -9.29
N PRO A 136 -20.49 5.86 -8.40
CA PRO A 136 -19.70 7.06 -8.63
C PRO A 136 -18.20 6.74 -8.44
N ILE A 137 -17.40 7.07 -9.44
CA ILE A 137 -15.95 6.99 -9.41
C ILE A 137 -15.41 8.41 -9.47
N ARG A 138 -14.74 8.85 -8.42
CA ARG A 138 -14.17 10.20 -8.33
C ARG A 138 -12.66 10.16 -8.57
N TYR A 139 -12.20 11.06 -9.44
CA TYR A 139 -10.77 11.25 -9.72
C TYR A 139 -10.30 12.64 -9.35
N TYR A 140 -9.14 12.69 -8.70
CA TYR A 140 -8.42 13.90 -8.32
C TYR A 140 -7.15 14.02 -9.19
N PRO A 141 -7.11 14.97 -10.14
CA PRO A 141 -5.97 15.12 -11.05
C PRO A 141 -4.65 15.48 -10.36
N ALA A 142 -4.70 16.25 -9.25
CA ALA A 142 -3.53 16.75 -8.55
C ALA A 142 -2.52 15.67 -8.13
N ASP A 143 -3.01 14.52 -7.66
CA ASP A 143 -2.20 13.39 -7.18
C ASP A 143 -2.57 12.04 -7.83
N SER A 144 -3.45 12.09 -8.83
CA SER A 144 -4.03 10.93 -9.50
C SER A 144 -4.73 9.96 -8.54
N SER A 145 -5.38 10.47 -7.48
CA SER A 145 -6.17 9.67 -6.55
C SER A 145 -7.54 9.28 -7.14
N VAL A 146 -7.92 8.02 -6.94
CA VAL A 146 -9.21 7.45 -7.36
C VAL A 146 -9.98 6.98 -6.13
N PHE A 147 -11.25 7.37 -6.08
CA PHE A 147 -12.22 6.94 -5.08
C PHE A 147 -13.39 6.23 -5.78
N ILE A 148 -13.92 5.17 -5.17
CA ILE A 148 -15.10 4.44 -5.64
C ILE A 148 -16.12 4.48 -4.51
N ASP A 149 -17.34 4.93 -4.80
CA ASP A 149 -18.40 5.08 -3.79
C ASP A 149 -17.96 5.91 -2.57
N ASN A 150 -17.21 6.99 -2.85
CA ASN A 150 -16.54 7.85 -1.87
C ASN A 150 -15.47 7.17 -0.99
N GLU A 151 -15.13 5.90 -1.21
CA GLU A 151 -14.02 5.22 -0.54
C GLU A 151 -12.72 5.33 -1.34
N TYR A 152 -11.61 5.55 -0.64
CA TYR A 152 -10.28 5.62 -1.25
C TYR A 152 -9.84 4.28 -1.82
N LEU A 153 -9.46 4.24 -3.09
CA LEU A 153 -8.95 3.03 -3.75
C LEU A 153 -7.43 3.05 -3.93
N ILE A 154 -6.91 4.04 -4.65
CA ILE A 154 -5.51 4.08 -5.09
C ILE A 154 -5.10 5.50 -5.51
N LYS A 155 -3.79 5.79 -5.59
CA LYS A 155 -3.23 7.07 -6.04
C LYS A 155 -2.03 6.92 -6.97
N GLY A 156 -1.56 8.04 -7.55
CA GLY A 156 -0.37 8.09 -8.41
C GLY A 156 -0.59 7.41 -9.77
N VAL A 157 0.49 6.93 -10.40
CA VAL A 157 0.44 6.34 -11.76
C VAL A 157 -0.56 5.20 -11.88
N ALA A 158 -0.74 4.37 -10.84
CA ALA A 158 -1.73 3.29 -10.87
C ALA A 158 -3.17 3.82 -10.88
N GLY A 159 -3.43 4.94 -10.20
CA GLY A 159 -4.69 5.67 -10.30
C GLY A 159 -4.89 6.33 -11.66
N ALA A 160 -3.84 6.92 -12.24
CA ALA A 160 -3.87 7.47 -13.59
C ALA A 160 -4.17 6.39 -14.67
N ILE A 161 -3.55 5.21 -14.54
CA ILE A 161 -3.84 4.04 -15.39
C ILE A 161 -5.32 3.67 -15.28
N LEU A 162 -5.83 3.48 -14.05
CA LEU A 162 -7.23 3.12 -13.84
C LEU A 162 -8.18 4.16 -14.44
N TRP A 163 -7.91 5.45 -14.20
CA TRP A 163 -8.74 6.53 -14.71
C TRP A 163 -8.79 6.57 -16.24
N LYS A 164 -7.65 6.35 -16.91
CA LYS A 164 -7.62 6.21 -18.38
C LYS A 164 -8.50 5.05 -18.84
N LEU A 165 -8.31 3.86 -18.26
CA LEU A 165 -9.07 2.65 -18.65
C LEU A 165 -10.57 2.88 -18.51
N LEU A 166 -10.98 3.54 -17.42
CA LEU A 166 -12.37 3.87 -17.16
C LEU A 166 -12.93 4.90 -18.13
N ARG A 167 -12.16 5.94 -18.47
CA ARG A 167 -12.54 6.95 -19.46
C ARG A 167 -12.69 6.32 -20.85
N ASP A 168 -11.78 5.44 -21.25
CA ASP A 168 -11.84 4.73 -22.53
C ASP A 168 -13.05 3.78 -22.56
N PHE A 169 -13.37 3.12 -21.45
CA PHE A 169 -14.57 2.31 -21.31
C PHE A 169 -15.86 3.15 -21.35
N ASP A 170 -15.89 4.32 -20.72
CA ASP A 170 -17.07 5.19 -20.75
C ASP A 170 -17.32 5.76 -22.14
N ALA A 171 -16.27 6.25 -22.80
CA ALA A 171 -16.35 6.87 -24.13
C ALA A 171 -16.58 5.86 -25.27
N SER A 172 -15.98 4.67 -25.21
CA SER A 172 -15.95 3.74 -26.35
C SER A 172 -16.40 2.31 -26.02
N LYS A 173 -16.81 2.03 -24.77
CA LYS A 173 -17.13 0.68 -24.25
C LYS A 173 -16.01 -0.33 -24.51
N ARG A 174 -14.78 0.17 -24.64
CA ARG A 174 -13.60 -0.64 -24.90
C ARG A 174 -13.17 -1.36 -23.63
N THR A 175 -12.97 -2.66 -23.75
CA THR A 175 -12.57 -3.54 -22.65
C THR A 175 -11.16 -4.11 -22.82
N ASN A 176 -10.62 -4.15 -24.04
CA ASN A 176 -9.31 -4.75 -24.31
C ASN A 176 -8.19 -3.71 -24.40
N PHE A 177 -7.12 -3.95 -23.64
CA PHE A 177 -5.99 -3.03 -23.52
C PHE A 177 -4.63 -3.74 -23.61
N SER A 178 -3.58 -2.98 -23.94
CA SER A 178 -2.21 -3.47 -24.13
C SER A 178 -1.18 -2.61 -23.40
N ASN A 179 -0.11 -3.24 -22.90
CA ASN A 179 0.95 -2.53 -22.19
C ASN A 179 1.62 -1.46 -23.07
N ARG A 180 1.78 -1.76 -24.38
CA ARG A 180 2.36 -0.82 -25.35
C ARG A 180 1.55 0.46 -25.48
N GLU A 181 0.22 0.39 -25.43
CA GLU A 181 -0.61 1.59 -25.56
C GLU A 181 -0.68 2.43 -24.28
N LEU A 182 -0.50 1.81 -23.10
CA LEU A 182 -0.41 2.54 -21.85
C LEU A 182 0.91 3.32 -21.80
N ARG A 183 2.00 2.72 -22.29
CA ARG A 183 3.32 3.36 -22.43
C ARG A 183 3.33 4.59 -23.32
N MET A 184 2.52 4.57 -24.37
CA MET A 184 2.45 5.65 -25.34
C MET A 184 1.46 6.75 -24.94
N ASP A 185 0.76 6.62 -23.80
CA ASP A 185 -0.25 7.61 -23.39
C ASP A 185 0.35 8.72 -22.54
N PRO A 186 0.36 9.98 -23.02
CA PRO A 186 0.93 11.11 -22.28
C PRO A 186 0.13 11.49 -21.03
N SER A 187 -1.13 11.04 -20.91
CA SER A 187 -1.97 11.27 -19.72
C SER A 187 -1.50 10.44 -18.54
N ILE A 188 -0.91 9.28 -18.82
CA ILE A 188 -0.27 8.44 -17.82
C ILE A 188 1.18 8.93 -17.78
N ARG A 189 1.53 9.82 -16.84
CA ARG A 189 2.91 10.31 -16.64
C ARG A 189 3.83 9.16 -16.22
N LEU A 190 4.13 8.27 -17.16
CA LEU A 190 5.02 7.13 -17.02
C LEU A 190 6.45 7.68 -17.09
N PRO A 191 7.30 7.46 -16.07
CA PRO A 191 8.69 7.88 -16.13
C PRO A 191 9.44 7.10 -17.21
N ASP A 192 10.16 7.82 -18.09
CA ASP A 192 10.77 7.30 -19.33
C ASP A 192 11.86 6.21 -19.13
N LEU A 193 12.39 6.06 -17.92
CA LEU A 193 13.63 5.30 -17.67
C LEU A 193 13.45 3.96 -16.96
N SER A 194 12.23 3.55 -16.59
CA SER A 194 11.99 2.19 -16.05
C SER A 194 10.50 1.86 -15.98
N ASP A 195 10.13 0.98 -16.89
CA ASP A 195 8.78 0.62 -17.23
C ASP A 195 8.18 -0.36 -16.20
N ASN A 196 7.91 0.11 -14.97
CA ASN A 196 7.27 -0.71 -13.94
C ASN A 196 5.73 -0.73 -14.07
N LEU A 197 5.25 -0.77 -15.31
CA LEU A 197 3.82 -0.85 -15.63
C LEU A 197 3.21 -2.16 -15.09
N GLU A 198 3.94 -3.27 -15.19
CA GLU A 198 3.44 -4.58 -14.79
C GLU A 198 3.20 -4.68 -13.28
N SER A 199 4.10 -4.19 -12.42
CA SER A 199 3.84 -4.22 -10.97
C SER A 199 2.70 -3.28 -10.58
N ARG A 200 2.55 -2.15 -11.28
CA ARG A 200 1.41 -1.23 -11.06
C ARG A 200 0.08 -1.87 -11.48
N LEU A 201 0.05 -2.61 -12.58
CA LEU A 201 -1.12 -3.39 -13.00
C LEU A 201 -1.43 -4.52 -12.02
N ILE A 202 -0.42 -5.22 -11.49
CA ILE A 202 -0.59 -6.25 -10.46
C ILE A 202 -1.15 -5.64 -9.16
N LEU A 203 -0.59 -4.51 -8.72
CA LEU A 203 -1.09 -3.77 -7.55
C LEU A 203 -2.55 -3.35 -7.75
N LEU A 204 -2.87 -2.80 -8.92
CA LEU A 204 -4.21 -2.36 -9.27
C LEU A 204 -5.20 -3.54 -9.30
N GLN A 205 -4.83 -4.65 -9.93
CA GLN A 205 -5.63 -5.88 -9.95
C GLN A 205 -5.92 -6.38 -8.53
N ARG A 206 -4.92 -6.39 -7.64
CA ARG A 206 -5.10 -6.80 -6.25
C ARG A 206 -6.01 -5.84 -5.48
N ARG A 207 -5.82 -4.53 -5.62
CA ARG A 207 -6.65 -3.52 -4.96
C ARG A 207 -8.10 -3.58 -5.41
N LEU A 208 -8.34 -3.79 -6.70
CA LEU A 208 -9.68 -3.97 -7.25
C LEU A 208 -10.31 -5.26 -6.71
N ALA A 209 -9.61 -6.39 -6.71
CA ALA A 209 -10.14 -7.63 -6.14
C ALA A 209 -10.48 -7.52 -4.64
N GLU A 210 -9.72 -6.74 -3.87
CA GLU A 210 -9.94 -6.53 -2.43
C GLU A 210 -11.08 -5.55 -2.11
N ARG A 211 -11.36 -4.58 -2.99
CA ARG A 211 -12.25 -3.45 -2.70
C ARG A 211 -13.48 -3.36 -3.61
N CYS A 212 -13.49 -4.06 -4.75
CA CYS A 212 -14.53 -3.94 -5.77
C CYS A 212 -14.86 -5.30 -6.39
N SER A 213 -16.13 -5.73 -6.29
CA SER A 213 -16.60 -6.97 -6.93
C SER A 213 -17.01 -6.80 -8.39
N PHE A 214 -17.36 -5.57 -8.79
CA PHE A 214 -17.93 -5.23 -10.11
C PHE A 214 -16.92 -4.71 -11.13
N LEU A 215 -15.67 -4.47 -10.75
CA LEU A 215 -14.63 -3.94 -11.63
C LEU A 215 -13.37 -4.77 -11.50
N ARG A 216 -12.93 -5.38 -12.60
CA ARG A 216 -11.78 -6.30 -12.61
C ARG A 216 -10.87 -6.04 -13.78
N ILE A 217 -9.59 -6.31 -13.58
CA ILE A 217 -8.57 -6.32 -14.62
C ILE A 217 -8.04 -7.75 -14.73
N GLU A 218 -8.19 -8.35 -15.91
CA GLU A 218 -7.82 -9.74 -16.18
C GLU A 218 -6.74 -9.81 -17.26
N LYS A 219 -5.76 -10.69 -17.09
CA LYS A 219 -4.73 -10.88 -18.12
C LYS A 219 -5.32 -11.67 -19.29
N SER A 220 -5.25 -11.09 -20.48
CA SER A 220 -5.78 -11.65 -21.74
C SER A 220 -4.67 -12.17 -22.67
N GLY A 221 -3.39 -11.97 -22.31
CA GLY A 221 -2.23 -12.50 -23.02
C GLY A 221 -0.90 -11.83 -22.62
N ARG A 222 0.21 -12.15 -23.28
CA ARG A 222 1.50 -11.45 -23.08
C ARG A 222 1.34 -9.96 -23.37
N GLY A 223 1.45 -9.13 -22.34
CA GLY A 223 1.33 -7.67 -22.43
C GLY A 223 -0.08 -7.17 -22.81
N ARG A 224 -1.13 -7.99 -22.61
CA ARG A 224 -2.53 -7.63 -22.89
C ARG A 224 -3.42 -7.95 -21.70
N PHE A 225 -4.41 -7.11 -21.45
CA PHE A 225 -5.36 -7.29 -20.36
C PHE A 225 -6.74 -6.76 -20.75
N CYS A 226 -7.76 -7.25 -20.05
CA CYS A 226 -9.16 -6.88 -20.24
C CYS A 226 -9.66 -6.16 -18.98
N LEU A 227 -10.46 -5.12 -19.15
CA LEU A 227 -11.25 -4.48 -18.11
C LEU A 227 -12.68 -5.05 -18.17
N SER A 228 -13.09 -5.73 -17.11
CA SER A 228 -14.44 -6.24 -16.92
C SER A 228 -15.19 -5.31 -15.96
N VAL A 229 -16.33 -4.79 -16.40
CA VAL A 229 -17.19 -3.89 -15.63
C VAL A 229 -18.60 -4.46 -15.62
N ASP A 230 -19.03 -4.94 -14.45
CA ASP A 230 -20.29 -5.66 -14.27
C ASP A 230 -21.47 -4.74 -13.92
N ARG A 231 -21.20 -3.46 -13.62
CA ARG A 231 -22.19 -2.44 -13.23
C ARG A 231 -21.95 -1.11 -13.93
N PRO A 232 -23.01 -0.32 -14.20
CA PRO A 232 -22.82 1.03 -14.74
C PRO A 232 -22.00 1.89 -13.76
N ILE A 233 -21.12 2.72 -14.30
CA ILE A 233 -20.23 3.61 -13.54
C ILE A 233 -20.49 5.06 -13.94
N CYS A 234 -20.38 5.99 -13.00
CA CYS A 234 -20.43 7.43 -13.25
C CYS A 234 -19.08 8.06 -12.94
N LEU A 235 -18.39 8.56 -13.96
CA LEU A 235 -17.09 9.21 -13.80
C LEU A 235 -17.27 10.66 -13.37
N GLN A 236 -16.68 11.04 -12.24
CA GLN A 236 -16.67 12.41 -11.73
C GLN A 236 -15.22 12.88 -11.58
N THR A 237 -14.86 13.95 -12.29
CA THR A 237 -13.59 14.64 -12.02
C THR A 237 -13.88 15.76 -11.04
N SER A 238 -13.26 15.75 -9.86
CA SER A 238 -13.37 16.90 -8.95
C SER A 238 -12.48 18.02 -9.48
N PRO A 239 -12.97 19.27 -9.55
CA PRO A 239 -12.11 20.41 -9.87
C PRO A 239 -11.07 20.60 -8.75
N ASP A 240 -9.87 21.03 -9.16
CA ASP A 240 -8.79 21.40 -8.25
C ASP A 240 -9.26 22.55 -7.34
N ILE A 241 -9.23 22.33 -6.02
CA ILE A 241 -9.46 23.40 -5.04
C ILE A 241 -8.13 24.17 -4.90
N THR A 242 -7.76 24.89 -5.95
CA THR A 242 -6.70 25.91 -5.93
C THR A 242 -7.12 27.05 -6.85
N ALA A 243 -8.03 27.88 -6.35
CA ALA A 243 -8.26 29.23 -6.85
C ALA A 243 -8.92 30.07 -5.75
N THR A 244 -8.16 30.44 -4.72
CA THR A 244 -8.20 31.76 -4.09
C THR A 244 -6.87 32.08 -3.44
#